data_AF-A0A4Q6BGL6-F1
#
_entry.id   AF-A0A4Q6BGL6-F1
#
_cell.length_a   1.000
_cell.length_b   1.000
_cell.length_c   1.000
_cell.angle_alpha   90.00
_cell.angle_beta   90.00
_cell.angle_gamma   90.00
#
_symmetry.space_group_name_H-M   'P 1'
#
loop_
_entity.id
_entity.type
_entity.pdbx_description
1 polymer ?
#
loop_
_entity_poly.entity_id
_entity_poly.type
_entity_poly.pdbx_seq_one_letter_code
_entity_poly.pdbx_strand_id
1 'polypeptide(L)'
;MKKIKVPFNGKGYVVHYKVETIDTSMTPVPFFNVYSVFIDDPELQKIVGEHFTILHNHTATVLPLYDITLPGDIDEKNLKKQIAQQIMNNPTE
;
A
#
# COMPACT_ATOMS: atom_id res chain seq x y z
N MET A 1 -3.86 -2.04 -14.62
CA MET A 1 -3.68 -2.04 -13.16
C MET A 1 -3.22 -3.43 -12.76
N LYS A 2 -2.31 -3.53 -11.78
CA LYS A 2 -1.86 -4.81 -11.23
C LYS A 2 -2.84 -5.26 -10.14
N LYS A 3 -2.84 -6.55 -9.79
CA LYS A 3 -3.66 -7.11 -8.72
C LYS A 3 -2.83 -8.01 -7.82
N ILE A 4 -3.19 -8.06 -6.54
CA ILE A 4 -2.62 -8.99 -5.56
C ILE A 4 -3.74 -9.65 -4.77
N LYS A 5 -3.45 -10.83 -4.22
CA LYS A 5 -4.34 -11.52 -3.29
C LYS A 5 -3.86 -11.31 -1.86
N VAL A 6 -4.72 -10.77 -1.02
CA VAL A 6 -4.41 -10.48 0.39
C VAL A 6 -5.27 -11.36 1.29
N PRO A 7 -4.66 -12.21 2.13
CA PRO A 7 -5.40 -13.00 3.10
C PRO A 7 -5.83 -12.12 4.28
N PHE A 8 -7.12 -12.05 4.57
CA PHE A 8 -7.66 -11.36 5.74
C PHE A 8 -8.85 -12.15 6.30
N ASN A 9 -8.90 -12.36 7.62
CA ASN A 9 -9.94 -13.17 8.29
C ASN A 9 -10.23 -14.54 7.64
N GLY A 10 -9.20 -15.22 7.13
CA GLY A 10 -9.34 -16.53 6.48
C GLY A 10 -9.92 -16.48 5.06
N LYS A 11 -10.24 -15.31 4.52
CA LYS A 11 -10.64 -15.09 3.12
C LYS A 11 -9.50 -14.45 2.32
N GLY A 12 -9.48 -14.71 1.01
CA GLY A 12 -8.51 -14.09 0.11
C GLY A 12 -9.17 -12.99 -0.72
N TYR A 13 -8.77 -11.75 -0.49
CA TYR A 13 -9.29 -10.57 -1.18
C TYR A 13 -8.41 -10.17 -2.35
N VAL A 14 -9.01 -9.69 -3.43
CA VAL A 14 -8.28 -9.13 -4.56
C VAL A 14 -8.17 -7.62 -4.35
N VAL A 15 -6.95 -7.12 -4.38
CA VAL A 15 -6.63 -5.69 -4.25
C VAL A 15 -5.93 -5.24 -5.52
N HIS A 16 -6.37 -4.11 -6.07
CA HIS A 16 -5.79 -3.52 -7.27
C HIS A 16 -4.78 -2.44 -6.90
N TYR A 17 -3.73 -2.31 -7.68
CA TYR A 17 -2.76 -1.23 -7.48
C TYR A 17 -2.13 -0.76 -8.80
N LYS A 18 -1.69 0.49 -8.79
CA LYS A 18 -0.93 1.14 -9.86
C LYS A 18 0.40 1.58 -9.29
N VAL A 19 1.47 1.43 -10.08
CA VAL A 19 2.82 1.87 -9.70
C VAL A 19 3.22 2.99 -10.64
N GLU A 20 3.69 4.10 -10.07
CA GLU A 20 4.27 5.22 -10.80
C GLU A 20 5.62 5.56 -10.16
N THR A 21 6.66 5.71 -10.97
CA THR A 21 7.96 6.17 -10.49
C THR A 21 8.00 7.68 -10.63
N ILE A 22 8.18 8.38 -9.52
CA ILE A 22 8.38 9.81 -9.49
C ILE A 22 9.88 10.07 -9.36
N ASP A 23 10.42 10.86 -10.28
CA ASP A 23 11.76 11.43 -10.17
C ASP A 23 11.71 12.58 -9.16
N THR A 24 12.44 12.40 -8.06
CA THR A 24 12.58 13.39 -7.00
C THR A 24 14.03 13.80 -6.85
N SER A 25 14.76 13.92 -7.97
CA SER A 25 16.16 14.35 -8.07
C SER A 25 16.49 15.68 -7.35
N MET A 26 15.48 16.48 -6.99
CA MET A 26 15.64 17.67 -6.15
C MET A 26 15.59 17.39 -4.64
N THR A 27 15.42 16.12 -4.23
CA THR A 27 15.35 15.67 -2.84
C THR A 27 16.48 14.67 -2.54
N PRO A 28 16.84 14.43 -1.26
CA PRO A 28 17.91 13.48 -0.90
C PRO A 28 17.67 12.04 -1.37
N VAL A 29 16.44 11.71 -1.77
CA VAL A 29 16.06 10.41 -2.28
C VAL A 29 15.71 10.58 -3.76
N PRO A 30 16.50 10.05 -4.70
CA PRO A 30 16.42 10.46 -6.12
C PRO A 30 15.18 9.91 -6.85
N PHE A 31 14.56 8.84 -6.36
CA PHE A 31 13.38 8.24 -6.97
C PHE A 31 12.41 7.71 -5.90
N PHE A 32 11.11 7.82 -6.15
CA PHE A 32 10.09 7.12 -5.36
C PHE A 32 9.18 6.30 -6.28
N ASN A 33 8.99 5.03 -5.94
CA ASN A 33 7.88 4.27 -6.47
C ASN A 33 6.66 4.57 -5.62
N VAL A 34 5.65 5.16 -6.25
CA VAL A 34 4.34 5.45 -5.69
C VAL A 34 3.41 4.34 -6.10
N TYR A 35 2.92 3.59 -5.12
CA TYR A 35 1.94 2.54 -5.32
C TYR A 35 0.59 3.06 -4.85
N SER A 36 -0.28 3.43 -5.79
CA SER A 36 -1.67 3.74 -5.49
C SER A 36 -2.45 2.44 -5.39
N VAL A 37 -2.97 2.14 -4.22
CA VAL A 37 -3.74 0.94 -3.91
C VAL A 37 -5.22 1.28 -3.87
N PHE A 38 -6.03 0.49 -4.58
CA PHE A 38 -7.48 0.62 -4.66
C PHE A 38 -8.12 -0.64 -4.08
N ILE A 39 -9.09 -0.44 -3.18
CA ILE A 39 -9.76 -1.49 -2.44
C ILE A 39 -11.21 -1.54 -2.91
N ASP A 40 -11.59 -2.58 -3.64
CA ASP A 40 -12.96 -2.73 -4.13
C ASP A 40 -13.87 -3.47 -3.13
N ASP A 41 -13.26 -4.20 -2.18
CA ASP A 41 -14.01 -5.03 -1.23
C ASP A 41 -14.57 -4.20 -0.05
N PRO A 42 -15.89 -4.20 0.20
CA PRO A 42 -16.50 -3.42 1.27
C PRO A 42 -16.04 -3.77 2.68
N GLU A 43 -15.58 -5.01 2.93
CA GLU A 43 -15.07 -5.44 4.23
C GLU A 43 -13.72 -4.78 4.50
N LEU A 44 -12.84 -4.77 3.50
CA LEU A 44 -11.54 -4.10 3.60
C LEU A 44 -11.68 -2.57 3.58
N GLN A 45 -12.59 -2.01 2.77
CA GLN A 45 -12.81 -0.55 2.71
C GLN A 45 -13.17 0.05 4.07
N LYS A 46 -13.94 -0.67 4.90
CA LYS A 46 -14.29 -0.23 6.26
C LYS A 46 -13.07 -0.08 7.18
N ILE A 47 -11.97 -0.75 6.86
CA ILE A 47 -10.76 -0.79 7.67
C ILE A 47 -9.71 0.17 7.12
N VAL A 48 -9.47 0.17 5.80
CA VAL A 48 -8.36 0.92 5.18
C VAL A 48 -8.78 2.09 4.31
N GLY A 49 -10.09 2.26 4.09
CA GLY A 49 -10.65 3.21 3.12
C GLY A 49 -10.70 2.66 1.70
N GLU A 50 -11.23 3.47 0.78
CA GLU A 50 -11.38 3.12 -0.65
C GLU A 50 -10.04 3.03 -1.38
N HIS A 51 -9.07 3.86 -0.98
CA HIS A 51 -7.75 3.91 -1.59
C HIS A 51 -6.70 4.41 -0.60
N PHE A 52 -5.45 4.01 -0.80
CA PHE A 52 -4.31 4.58 -0.09
C PHE A 52 -3.03 4.49 -0.94
N THR A 53 -2.01 5.24 -0.55
CA THR A 53 -0.75 5.32 -1.28
C THR A 53 0.40 4.77 -0.46
N ILE A 54 1.26 3.97 -1.09
CA ILE A 54 2.52 3.51 -0.50
C ILE A 54 3.65 4.19 -1.26
N LEU A 55 4.55 4.82 -0.52
CA LEU A 55 5.80 5.35 -1.07
C LEU A 55 6.91 4.35 -0.75
N HIS A 56 7.71 3.97 -1.74
CA HIS A 56 8.82 3.06 -1.51
C HIS A 56 10.01 3.41 -2.41
N ASN A 57 11.21 3.39 -1.84
CA ASN A 57 12.47 3.41 -2.56
C ASN A 57 13.25 2.12 -2.21
N HIS A 58 13.96 1.56 -3.19
CA HIS A 58 14.82 0.39 -3.05
C HIS A 58 15.93 0.55 -1.98
N THR A 59 16.38 1.78 -1.68
CA THR A 59 17.34 2.08 -0.61
C THR A 59 16.69 2.48 0.72
N ALA A 60 15.40 2.84 0.70
CA ALA A 60 14.66 3.25 1.88
C ALA A 60 13.16 3.02 1.67
N THR A 61 12.57 2.11 2.45
CA THR A 61 11.10 2.10 2.62
C THR A 61 10.72 3.33 3.43
N VAL A 62 10.44 4.43 2.73
CA VAL A 62 9.78 5.57 3.36
C VAL A 62 8.42 5.05 3.81
N LEU A 63 8.22 5.01 5.13
CA LEU A 63 6.98 4.57 5.72
C LEU A 63 5.82 5.26 4.98
N PRO A 64 4.77 4.52 4.61
CA PRO A 64 3.60 5.13 4.00
C PRO A 64 3.16 6.33 4.86
N LEU A 65 3.00 7.49 4.22
CA LEU A 65 2.54 8.72 4.86
C LEU A 65 1.11 8.45 5.37
N TYR A 66 0.98 8.17 6.66
CA TYR A 66 -0.30 8.07 7.34
C TYR A 66 -0.39 9.18 8.37
N ASP A 67 -1.39 10.04 8.23
CA ASP A 67 -1.79 10.98 9.27
C ASP A 67 -2.60 10.20 10.32
N ILE A 68 -1.91 9.67 11.34
CA ILE A 68 -2.52 8.84 12.39
C ILE A 68 -3.20 9.79 13.36
N THR A 69 -4.52 9.96 13.22
CA THR A 69 -5.28 10.89 14.07
C THR A 69 -5.99 10.22 15.25
N LEU A 70 -6.15 8.87 15.29
CA LEU A 70 -6.90 8.21 16.36
C LEU A 70 -6.34 6.85 16.83
N PRO A 71 -6.42 6.54 18.14
CA PRO A 71 -6.01 5.25 18.71
C PRO A 71 -7.08 4.18 18.43
N GLY A 72 -7.12 3.69 17.19
CA GLY A 72 -7.93 2.55 16.72
C GLY A 72 -7.30 1.76 15.56
N ASP A 73 -6.19 2.26 15.00
CA ASP A 73 -5.62 1.88 13.70
C ASP A 73 -4.72 0.63 13.68
N ILE A 74 -4.73 -0.23 14.69
CA ILE A 74 -3.81 -1.40 14.69
C ILE A 74 -4.17 -2.37 13.56
N ASP A 75 -5.46 -2.66 13.38
CA ASP A 75 -5.92 -3.54 12.31
C ASP A 75 -5.73 -2.91 10.92
N GLU A 76 -5.99 -1.61 10.81
CA GLU A 76 -5.69 -0.83 9.61
C GLU A 76 -4.20 -0.90 9.25
N LYS A 77 -3.33 -0.64 10.22
CA LYS A 77 -1.87 -0.69 10.03
C LYS A 77 -1.39 -2.07 9.63
N ASN A 78 -1.90 -3.12 10.28
CA ASN A 78 -1.54 -4.50 9.98
C ASN A 78 -1.98 -4.89 8.57
N LEU A 79 -3.22 -4.55 8.18
CA LEU A 79 -3.75 -4.84 6.86
C LEU A 79 -3.00 -4.05 5.78
N LYS A 80 -2.78 -2.75 5.94
CA LYS A 80 -1.98 -1.94 5.00
C LYS A 80 -0.55 -2.46 4.88
N LYS A 81 0.07 -2.89 5.97
CA LYS A 81 1.40 -3.51 5.96
C LYS A 81 1.40 -4.84 5.19
N GLN A 82 0.39 -5.69 5.38
CA GLN A 82 0.25 -6.93 4.62
C GLN A 82 0.06 -6.67 3.12
N ILE A 83 -0.81 -5.71 2.76
CA ILE A 83 -1.01 -5.28 1.37
C ILE A 83 0.31 -4.80 0.77
N ALA A 84 1.03 -3.91 1.47
CA ALA A 84 2.33 -3.40 1.02
C ALA A 84 3.37 -4.52 0.81
N GLN A 85 3.44 -5.49 1.73
CA GLN A 85 4.33 -6.64 1.59
C GLN A 85 3.97 -7.50 0.37
N GLN A 86 2.68 -7.75 0.12
CA GLN A 86 2.24 -8.50 -1.06
C GLN A 86 2.57 -7.78 -2.36
N ILE A 87 2.43 -6.44 -2.40
CA ILE A 87 2.83 -5.61 -3.53
C ILE A 87 4.35 -5.70 -3.76
N MET A 88 5.15 -5.56 -2.70
CA MET A 88 6.62 -5.60 -2.78
C MET A 88 7.16 -6.98 -3.16
N ASN A 89 6.48 -8.06 -2.76
CA ASN A 89 6.86 -9.43 -3.09
C ASN A 89 6.40 -9.87 -4.49
N ASN A 90 5.47 -9.14 -5.12
CA ASN A 90 5.02 -9.38 -6.50
C ASN A 90 5.25 -8.16 -7.41
N PRO A 91 6.49 -7.73 -7.63
CA PRO A 91 6.77 -6.60 -8.54
C PRO A 91 6.46 -6.92 -10.01
N THR A 92 6.30 -8.20 -10.37
CA THR A 92 6.52 -8.72 -11.73
C THR A 92 5.33 -9.28 -12.51
N GLU A 93 4.08 -9.18 -12.04
CA GLU A 93 2.92 -9.39 -12.93
C GLU A 93 2.56 -8.13 -13.73
#